data_AF-A0A8H9E0I2-F1
#
_entry.id   AF-A0A8H9E0I2-F1
#
_cell.length_a   1.000
_cell.length_b   1.000
_cell.length_c   1.000
_cell.angle_alpha   90.00
_cell.angle_beta   90.00
_cell.angle_gamma   90.00
#
_symmetry.space_group_name_H-M   'P 1'
#
loop_
_entity.id
_entity.type
_entity.pdbx_description
1 polymer ?
#
loop_
_entity_poly.entity_id
_entity_poly.type
_entity_poly.pdbx_seq_one_letter_code
_entity_poly.pdbx_strand_id
1 'polypeptide(L)'
;MDKKLLALLILASLSPAEATLTKIPAGFEVIAQGQQEYIEVYFSGKSLGKYYAMVNLDTVTFLDPASLYNKLELDVDDQKIAHIVKEKLSQPLARHGELACGYVRTDSGCGFLNTDTLEIIYNDEESSATLFINPQWNSAFDAK
;
A
#
# COMPACT_ATOMS: atom_id res chain seq x y z
N MET A 1 1.91 -47.11 3.16
CA MET A 1 2.17 -45.68 2.94
C MET A 1 3.03 -45.21 4.10
N ASP A 2 4.33 -45.06 3.87
CA ASP A 2 5.30 -44.85 4.95
C ASP A 2 5.10 -43.50 5.65
N LYS A 3 5.00 -43.52 6.98
CA LYS A 3 4.85 -42.33 7.82
C LYS A 3 5.93 -41.27 7.57
N LYS A 4 7.10 -41.69 7.07
CA LYS A 4 8.21 -40.80 6.67
C LYS A 4 7.91 -40.00 5.39
N LEU A 5 7.17 -40.60 4.44
CA LEU A 5 6.73 -39.91 3.23
C LEU A 5 5.66 -38.86 3.54
N LEU A 6 4.78 -39.12 4.52
CA LEU A 6 3.79 -38.13 4.95
C LEU A 6 4.42 -36.90 5.62
N ALA A 7 5.47 -37.11 6.43
CA ALA A 7 6.17 -36.01 7.10
C ALA A 7 6.92 -35.10 6.11
N LEU A 8 7.51 -35.65 5.04
CA LEU A 8 8.21 -34.87 4.02
C LEU A 8 7.28 -33.94 3.23
N LEU A 9 6.05 -34.38 2.96
CA LEU A 9 5.06 -33.59 2.21
C LEU A 9 4.55 -32.38 3.01
N ILE A 10 4.48 -32.48 4.34
CA ILE A 10 3.98 -31.40 5.21
C ILE A 10 5.02 -30.29 5.38
N LEU A 11 6.32 -30.62 5.37
CA LEU A 11 7.38 -29.61 5.47
C LEU A 11 7.51 -28.76 4.20
N ALA A 12 7.20 -29.31 3.02
CA ALA A 12 7.30 -28.58 1.75
C ALA A 12 6.21 -27.50 1.58
N SER A 13 5.08 -27.62 2.29
CA SER A 13 3.96 -26.65 2.25
C SER A 13 4.12 -25.46 3.20
N LEU A 14 5.15 -25.45 4.05
CA LEU A 14 5.40 -24.41 5.06
C LEU A 14 6.46 -23.39 4.63
N SER A 15 7.03 -23.53 3.45
CA SER A 15 7.95 -22.53 2.91
C SER A 15 7.14 -21.30 2.49
N PRO A 16 7.28 -20.13 3.13
CA PRO A 16 6.80 -18.89 2.53
C PRO A 16 7.48 -18.79 1.17
N ALA A 17 6.66 -18.73 0.11
CA ALA A 17 7.16 -18.37 -1.20
C ALA A 17 7.58 -16.90 -1.11
N GLU A 18 8.80 -16.66 -0.66
CA GLU A 18 9.49 -15.42 -1.01
C GLU A 18 9.61 -15.47 -2.53
N ALA A 19 8.72 -14.74 -3.22
CA ALA A 19 8.87 -14.40 -4.62
C ALA A 19 10.10 -13.50 -4.73
N THR A 20 11.27 -14.09 -4.56
CA THR A 20 12.54 -13.49 -4.92
C THR A 20 12.47 -13.31 -6.42
N LEU A 21 12.57 -12.05 -6.84
CA LEU A 21 12.61 -11.56 -8.21
C LEU A 21 13.80 -12.22 -8.94
N THR A 22 13.66 -13.48 -9.33
CA THR A 22 14.82 -14.35 -9.60
C THR A 22 15.42 -14.12 -10.98
N LYS A 23 14.77 -13.35 -11.86
CA LYS A 23 15.41 -12.64 -12.97
C LYS A 23 14.38 -11.74 -13.67
N ILE A 24 14.56 -10.43 -13.65
CA ILE A 24 13.83 -9.56 -14.58
C ILE A 24 14.26 -9.97 -16.00
N PRO A 25 13.32 -10.28 -16.92
CA PRO A 25 13.68 -10.59 -18.30
C PRO A 25 14.43 -9.42 -18.93
N ALA A 26 15.44 -9.73 -19.76
CA ALA A 26 16.21 -8.70 -20.45
C ALA A 26 15.28 -7.80 -21.26
N GLY A 27 15.38 -6.48 -21.06
CA GLY A 27 14.51 -5.48 -21.69
C GLY A 27 13.30 -5.04 -20.85
N PHE A 28 13.10 -5.58 -19.64
CA PHE A 28 12.03 -5.20 -18.71
C PHE A 28 12.54 -4.51 -17.44
N GLU A 29 13.84 -4.18 -17.37
CA GLU A 29 14.49 -3.59 -16.20
C GLU A 29 13.88 -2.24 -15.82
N VAL A 30 13.50 -1.45 -16.81
CA VAL A 30 12.88 -0.12 -16.60
C VAL A 30 11.54 -0.24 -15.88
N ILE A 31 10.75 -1.26 -16.20
CA ILE A 31 9.43 -1.50 -15.58
C ILE A 31 9.61 -1.92 -14.11
N ALA A 32 10.64 -2.73 -13.84
CA ALA A 32 10.96 -3.16 -12.49
C ALA A 32 11.57 -2.04 -11.61
N GLN A 33 12.33 -1.10 -12.20
CA GLN A 33 12.88 0.06 -11.49
C GLN A 33 11.79 1.06 -11.09
N GLY A 34 10.68 1.08 -11.82
CA GLY A 34 9.60 2.03 -11.63
C GLY A 34 9.84 3.37 -12.32
N GLN A 35 8.81 4.18 -12.30
CA GLN A 35 8.75 5.46 -12.98
C GLN A 35 8.23 6.55 -12.05
N GLN A 36 8.65 7.79 -12.31
CA GLN A 36 8.08 8.94 -11.62
C GLN A 36 6.72 9.27 -12.24
N GLU A 37 5.68 9.23 -11.42
CA GLU A 37 4.31 9.57 -11.82
C GLU A 37 3.78 10.76 -11.02
N TYR A 38 2.75 11.42 -11.56
CA TYR A 38 2.04 12.51 -10.89
C TYR A 38 0.62 12.08 -10.56
N ILE A 39 0.46 11.51 -9.37
CA ILE A 39 -0.71 10.73 -8.97
C ILE A 39 -1.64 11.54 -8.07
N GLU A 40 -2.94 11.32 -8.16
CA GLU A 40 -3.92 11.90 -7.23
C GLU A 40 -3.95 11.11 -5.91
N VAL A 41 -3.96 11.80 -4.77
CA VAL A 41 -3.97 11.14 -3.46
C VAL A 41 -5.29 11.42 -2.74
N TYR A 42 -5.92 10.37 -2.22
CA TYR A 42 -7.16 10.44 -1.49
C TYR A 42 -6.98 10.00 -0.03
N PHE A 43 -7.73 10.60 0.86
CA PHE A 43 -7.88 10.15 2.24
C PHE A 43 -9.32 10.37 2.71
N SER A 44 -9.94 9.33 3.28
CA SER A 44 -11.35 9.37 3.72
C SER A 44 -12.31 9.91 2.65
N GLY A 45 -12.11 9.49 1.39
CA GLY A 45 -12.92 9.89 0.23
C GLY A 45 -12.68 11.32 -0.28
N LYS A 46 -11.75 12.08 0.31
CA LYS A 46 -11.39 13.44 -0.11
C LYS A 46 -10.06 13.44 -0.86
N SER A 47 -9.97 14.19 -1.94
CA SER A 47 -8.70 14.47 -2.61
C SER A 47 -7.82 15.37 -1.72
N LEU A 48 -6.57 14.95 -1.53
CA LEU A 48 -5.50 15.73 -0.90
C LEU A 48 -4.67 16.51 -1.93
N GLY A 49 -4.88 16.23 -3.21
CA GLY A 49 -4.17 16.80 -4.34
C GLY A 49 -3.23 15.80 -5.01
N LYS A 50 -2.50 16.29 -6.02
CA LYS A 50 -1.57 15.49 -6.80
C LYS A 50 -0.14 15.59 -6.27
N TYR A 51 0.56 14.46 -6.28
CA TYR A 51 1.91 14.33 -5.76
C TYR A 51 2.80 13.57 -6.74
N TYR A 52 4.07 13.95 -6.83
CA TYR A 52 5.04 13.11 -7.51
C TYR A 52 5.41 11.91 -6.64
N ALA A 53 5.38 10.73 -7.24
CA ALA A 53 5.78 9.48 -6.58
C ALA A 53 6.59 8.61 -7.55
N MET A 54 7.54 7.85 -7.00
CA MET A 54 8.14 6.72 -7.72
C MET A 54 7.23 5.51 -7.58
N VAL A 55 6.75 4.99 -8.70
CA VAL A 55 5.84 3.84 -8.78
C VAL A 55 6.55 2.70 -9.49
N ASN A 56 6.75 1.58 -8.80
CA ASN A 56 7.23 0.32 -9.37
C ASN A 56 6.25 -0.81 -9.04
N LEU A 57 6.49 -2.01 -9.57
CA LEU A 57 5.58 -3.16 -9.47
C LEU A 57 5.15 -3.52 -8.03
N ASP A 58 5.93 -3.13 -7.02
CA ASP A 58 5.68 -3.52 -5.63
C ASP A 58 5.25 -2.33 -4.76
N THR A 59 5.72 -1.13 -5.07
CA THR A 59 5.67 0.00 -4.15
C THR A 59 5.39 1.35 -4.81
N VAL A 60 4.86 2.26 -4.00
CA VAL A 60 4.76 3.69 -4.26
C VAL A 60 5.60 4.42 -3.22
N THR A 61 6.48 5.32 -3.65
CA THR A 61 7.29 6.18 -2.77
C THR A 61 7.03 7.64 -3.11
N PHE A 62 6.40 8.39 -2.20
CA PHE A 62 6.15 9.81 -2.39
C PHE A 62 7.45 10.62 -2.33
N LEU A 63 7.62 11.55 -3.28
CA LEU A 63 8.82 12.41 -3.32
C LEU A 63 8.78 13.56 -2.30
N ASP A 64 7.58 13.98 -1.89
CA ASP A 64 7.38 15.01 -0.84
C ASP A 64 6.37 14.52 0.21
N PRO A 65 6.77 13.56 1.07
CA PRO A 65 5.90 12.99 2.08
C PRO A 65 5.52 13.99 3.19
N ALA A 66 6.34 15.03 3.41
CA ALA A 66 6.07 16.06 4.40
C ALA A 66 4.88 16.94 3.99
N SER A 67 4.83 17.35 2.72
CA SER A 67 3.68 18.08 2.17
C SER A 67 2.40 17.25 2.20
N LEU A 68 2.49 15.95 1.89
CA LEU A 68 1.35 15.02 1.98
C LEU A 68 0.86 14.86 3.43
N TYR A 69 1.76 14.66 4.40
CA TYR A 69 1.42 14.60 5.81
C TYR A 69 0.63 15.83 6.27
N ASN A 70 1.06 17.03 5.86
CA ASN A 70 0.40 18.27 6.25
C ASN A 70 -1.03 18.41 5.68
N LYS A 71 -1.37 17.67 4.62
CA LYS A 71 -2.72 17.63 4.04
C LYS A 71 -3.65 16.61 4.67
N LEU A 72 -3.12 15.61 5.37
CA LEU A 72 -3.96 14.63 6.06
C LEU A 72 -4.80 15.27 7.18
N GLU A 73 -4.39 16.45 7.68
CA GLU A 73 -5.09 17.20 8.74
C GLU A 73 -5.47 16.30 9.93
N LEU A 74 -4.58 15.35 10.28
CA LEU A 74 -4.86 14.40 11.35
C LEU A 74 -4.93 15.13 12.68
N ASP A 75 -6.05 14.97 13.38
CA ASP A 75 -6.25 15.46 14.74
C ASP A 75 -5.61 14.49 15.73
N VAL A 76 -4.29 14.61 15.90
CA VAL A 76 -3.51 13.69 16.73
C VAL A 76 -2.78 14.44 17.82
N ASP A 77 -3.33 14.40 19.03
CA ASP A 77 -2.68 14.91 20.24
C ASP A 77 -1.41 14.10 20.60
N ASP A 78 -1.33 12.85 20.12
CA ASP A 78 -0.19 11.96 20.36
C ASP A 78 0.95 12.16 19.35
N GLN A 79 2.04 12.78 19.81
CA GLN A 79 3.25 13.00 19.02
C GLN A 79 3.86 11.70 18.47
N LYS A 80 3.66 10.55 19.15
CA LYS A 80 4.16 9.26 18.70
C LYS A 80 3.45 8.81 17.43
N ILE A 81 2.13 8.97 17.36
CA ILE A 81 1.35 8.64 16.17
C ILE A 81 1.74 9.57 15.02
N ALA A 82 1.85 10.88 15.28
CA ALA A 82 2.34 11.84 14.29
C ALA A 82 3.72 11.45 13.72
N HIS A 83 4.62 10.96 14.58
CA HIS A 83 5.92 10.46 14.17
C HIS A 83 5.81 9.21 13.28
N ILE A 84 5.01 8.22 13.67
CA ILE A 84 4.78 6.98 12.90
C ILE A 84 4.23 7.30 11.50
N VAL A 85 3.24 8.17 11.39
CA VAL A 85 2.64 8.54 10.09
C VAL A 85 3.67 9.20 9.18
N LYS A 86 4.45 10.17 9.70
CA LYS A 86 5.52 10.83 8.95
C LYS A 86 6.58 9.86 8.48
N GLU A 87 6.99 8.94 9.35
CA GLU A 87 7.98 7.91 9.03
C GLU A 87 7.45 7.02 7.91
N LYS A 88 6.23 6.49 8.04
CA LYS A 88 5.65 5.56 7.06
C LYS A 88 5.47 6.20 5.69
N LEU A 89 4.99 7.45 5.62
CA LEU A 89 4.89 8.18 4.35
C LEU A 89 6.25 8.39 3.66
N SER A 90 7.33 8.42 4.43
CA SER A 90 8.69 8.61 3.92
C SER A 90 9.37 7.31 3.45
N GLN A 91 8.69 6.17 3.61
CA GLN A 91 9.17 4.86 3.17
C GLN A 91 8.43 4.40 1.91
N PRO A 92 8.98 3.44 1.14
CA PRO A 92 8.22 2.75 0.11
C PRO A 92 6.99 2.05 0.72
N LEU A 93 5.80 2.36 0.20
CA LEU A 93 4.54 1.76 0.63
C LEU A 93 4.15 0.68 -0.37
N ALA A 94 3.73 -0.49 0.10
CA ALA A 94 3.20 -1.53 -0.77
C ALA A 94 1.99 -0.99 -1.54
N ARG A 95 1.92 -1.28 -2.85
CA ARG A 95 0.91 -0.69 -3.72
C ARG A 95 -0.51 -1.20 -3.48
N HIS A 96 -0.67 -2.43 -3.01
CA HIS A 96 -1.97 -3.12 -2.83
C HIS A 96 -2.94 -2.96 -4.01
N GLY A 97 -2.41 -2.97 -5.25
CA GLY A 97 -3.20 -2.73 -6.46
C GLY A 97 -4.26 -3.80 -6.73
N GLU A 98 -4.08 -5.00 -6.18
CA GLU A 98 -5.07 -6.07 -6.21
C GLU A 98 -6.37 -5.73 -5.46
N LEU A 99 -6.31 -4.75 -4.55
CA LEU A 99 -7.45 -4.21 -3.81
C LEU A 99 -8.10 -3.02 -4.50
N ALA A 100 -7.53 -2.49 -5.59
CA ALA A 100 -8.18 -1.41 -6.35
C ALA A 100 -9.50 -1.92 -6.97
N CYS A 101 -10.56 -1.13 -6.87
CA CYS A 101 -11.82 -1.45 -7.53
C CYS A 101 -11.69 -1.20 -9.02
N GLY A 102 -11.59 -2.27 -9.81
CA GLY A 102 -11.68 -2.19 -11.27
C GLY A 102 -13.13 -2.02 -11.73
N TYR A 103 -13.33 -1.46 -12.92
CA TYR A 103 -14.66 -1.18 -13.50
C TYR A 103 -15.58 -2.41 -13.60
N VAL A 104 -15.01 -3.62 -13.67
CA VAL A 104 -15.73 -4.90 -13.86
C VAL A 104 -15.88 -5.69 -12.56
N ARG A 105 -15.15 -5.31 -11.50
CA ARG A 105 -15.16 -6.03 -10.21
C ARG A 105 -16.30 -5.52 -9.35
N THR A 106 -17.29 -6.39 -9.14
CA THR A 106 -18.47 -6.16 -8.29
C THR A 106 -18.40 -6.94 -6.97
N ASP A 107 -17.25 -7.55 -6.67
CA ASP A 107 -17.03 -8.20 -5.38
C ASP A 107 -16.98 -7.14 -4.27
N SER A 108 -17.72 -7.40 -3.20
CA SER A 108 -18.02 -6.44 -2.13
C SER A 108 -16.83 -6.10 -1.20
N GLY A 109 -15.59 -6.26 -1.66
CA GLY A 109 -14.39 -6.18 -0.83
C GLY A 109 -13.20 -5.42 -1.44
N CYS A 110 -13.34 -4.83 -2.63
CA CYS A 110 -12.32 -3.92 -3.17
C CYS A 110 -12.43 -2.52 -2.53
N GLY A 111 -11.37 -1.72 -2.66
CA GLY A 111 -11.33 -0.32 -2.22
C GLY A 111 -11.24 -0.14 -0.70
N PHE A 112 -10.97 -1.22 0.04
CA PHE A 112 -10.84 -1.19 1.48
C PHE A 112 -9.60 -1.96 1.94
N LEU A 113 -8.89 -1.38 2.91
CA LEU A 113 -7.74 -1.96 3.55
C LEU A 113 -7.83 -1.69 5.06
N ASN A 114 -7.78 -2.74 5.86
CA ASN A 114 -7.66 -2.64 7.32
C ASN A 114 -6.19 -2.72 7.71
N THR A 115 -5.70 -1.74 8.44
CA THR A 115 -4.29 -1.65 8.86
C THR A 115 -4.22 -1.14 10.29
N ASP A 116 -3.18 -1.56 11.01
CA ASP A 116 -2.81 -1.03 12.32
C ASP A 116 -1.83 0.15 12.22
N THR A 117 -1.52 0.58 10.99
CA THR A 117 -0.58 1.65 10.65
C THR A 117 -1.12 2.54 9.50
N LEU A 118 -0.27 3.24 8.76
CA LEU A 118 -0.57 3.84 7.46
C LEU A 118 -0.16 2.92 6.29
N GLU A 119 -1.10 2.70 5.37
CA GLU A 119 -0.97 1.93 4.12
C GLU A 119 -1.75 2.59 2.98
N ILE A 120 -1.61 2.09 1.75
CA ILE A 120 -2.29 2.64 0.56
C ILE A 120 -2.93 1.56 -0.30
N ILE A 121 -3.97 1.93 -1.05
CA ILE A 121 -4.34 1.21 -2.28
C ILE A 121 -4.00 2.11 -3.45
N TYR A 122 -3.11 1.67 -4.33
CA TYR A 122 -2.79 2.32 -5.59
C TYR A 122 -3.64 1.74 -6.72
N ASN A 123 -4.36 2.60 -7.44
CA ASN A 123 -5.16 2.24 -8.60
C ASN A 123 -4.39 2.60 -9.87
N ASP A 124 -3.84 1.59 -10.56
CA ASP A 124 -3.12 1.77 -11.83
C ASP A 124 -4.02 2.37 -12.94
N GLU A 125 -5.33 2.08 -12.96
CA GLU A 125 -6.26 2.58 -13.99
C GLU A 125 -6.51 4.09 -13.86
N GLU A 126 -6.55 4.59 -12.63
CA GLU A 126 -6.85 5.99 -12.32
C GLU A 126 -5.60 6.82 -12.01
N SER A 127 -4.42 6.19 -11.90
CA SER A 127 -3.18 6.80 -11.41
C SER A 127 -3.43 7.55 -10.09
N SER A 128 -4.01 6.83 -9.12
CA SER A 128 -4.41 7.37 -7.83
C SER A 128 -3.98 6.48 -6.67
N ALA A 129 -3.77 7.07 -5.49
CA ALA A 129 -3.50 6.35 -4.25
C ALA A 129 -4.51 6.76 -3.18
N THR A 130 -5.16 5.78 -2.55
CA THR A 130 -6.02 6.00 -1.38
C THR A 130 -5.26 5.62 -0.12
N LEU A 131 -5.10 6.56 0.81
CA LEU A 131 -4.47 6.36 2.11
C LEU A 131 -5.46 5.72 3.09
N PHE A 132 -4.98 4.73 3.83
CA PHE A 132 -5.65 4.09 4.95
C PHE A 132 -4.76 4.24 6.18
N ILE A 133 -5.35 4.60 7.31
CA ILE A 133 -4.62 4.70 8.59
C ILE A 133 -5.31 3.85 9.63
N ASN A 134 -4.58 3.54 10.71
CA ASN A 134 -5.15 2.87 11.86
C ASN A 134 -6.42 3.62 12.32
N PRO A 135 -7.59 2.95 12.35
CA PRO A 135 -8.85 3.60 12.68
C PRO A 135 -8.86 4.16 14.11
N GLN A 136 -7.99 3.68 15.01
CA GLN A 136 -7.86 4.18 16.37
C GLN A 136 -7.15 5.54 16.46
N TRP A 137 -6.47 6.00 15.40
CA TRP A 137 -5.72 7.26 15.39
C TRP A 137 -6.58 8.46 14.97
N ASN A 138 -7.78 8.21 14.47
CA ASN A 138 -8.63 9.23 13.94
C ASN A 138 -9.95 9.24 14.73
N SER A 139 -10.12 10.25 15.56
CA SER A 139 -11.38 10.57 16.25
C SER A 139 -12.53 10.84 15.25
N ALA A 140 -12.23 11.05 13.96
CA ALA A 140 -13.22 11.26 12.91
C ALA A 140 -14.02 10.00 12.51
N PHE A 141 -13.59 8.78 12.90
CA PHE A 141 -14.38 7.56 12.66
C PHE A 141 -15.38 7.24 13.77
N ASP A 142 -15.35 7.96 14.89
CA ASP A 142 -16.32 7.82 16.00
C ASP A 142 -17.58 8.70 15.84
N ALA A 143 -17.71 9.42 14.72
CA ALA A 143 -18.88 10.25 14.44
C ALA A 143 -19.53 9.87 13.11
N LYS A 144 -20.23 8.72 13.07
CA LYS A 144 -21.68 8.62 12.75
C LYS A 144 -22.14 7.18 12.54
#